data_AF-A0AAJ6J9T2-F1
#
_entry.id   AF-A0AAJ6J9T2-F1
#
_cell.length_a   1.000
_cell.length_b   1.000
_cell.length_c   1.000
_cell.angle_alpha   90.00
_cell.angle_beta   90.00
_cell.angle_gamma   90.00
#
_symmetry.space_group_name_H-M   'P 1'
#
loop_
_entity.id
_entity.type
_entity.pdbx_description
1 polymer ?
#
loop_
_entity_poly.entity_id
_entity_poly.type
_entity_poly.pdbx_seq_one_letter_code
_entity_poly.pdbx_strand_id
1 'polypeptide(L)' 'MTELEQEAEKLTELLKGKTVRVVWRHRADEIAIEFDDDDRTRLFVNRDPAGLDISVT' A
#
# COMPACT_ATOMS: atom_id res chain seq x y z
N MET A 1 15.46 -15.90 -0.43
CA MET A 1 14.38 -14.93 -0.25
C MET A 1 14.86 -13.83 0.65
N THR A 2 14.99 -12.63 0.10
CA THR A 2 15.28 -11.40 0.83
C THR A 2 14.06 -10.99 1.67
N GLU A 3 14.26 -10.07 2.61
CA GLU A 3 13.17 -9.50 3.44
C GLU A 3 12.09 -8.84 2.56
N LEU A 4 12.53 -8.07 1.56
CA LEU A 4 11.65 -7.38 0.62
C LEU A 4 10.76 -8.33 -0.20
N GLU A 5 11.29 -9.48 -0.63
CA GLU A 5 10.50 -10.47 -1.38
C GLU A 5 9.37 -11.06 -0.52
N GLN A 6 9.62 -11.28 0.78
CA GLN A 6 8.60 -11.77 1.71
C GLN A 6 7.54 -10.71 2.01
N GLU A 7 7.95 -9.45 2.14
CA GLU A 7 7.03 -8.32 2.32
C GLU A 7 6.15 -8.11 1.08
N ALA A 8 6.74 -8.21 -0.11
CA ALA A 8 6.00 -8.14 -1.37
C ALA A 8 4.98 -9.27 -1.52
N GLU A 9 5.33 -10.50 -1.11
CA GLU A 9 4.40 -11.64 -1.13
C GLU A 9 3.23 -11.44 -0.17
N LYS A 10 3.50 -11.04 1.09
CA LYS A 10 2.46 -10.74 2.08
C LYS A 10 1.54 -9.62 1.61
N LEU A 11 2.10 -8.56 1.03
CA LEU A 11 1.33 -7.45 0.50
C LEU A 11 0.46 -7.90 -0.68
N THR A 12 1.00 -8.74 -1.58
CA THR A 12 0.26 -9.29 -2.71
C THR A 12 -0.96 -10.07 -2.25
N GLU A 13 -0.80 -10.96 -1.27
CA GLU A 13 -1.92 -11.74 -0.73
C GLU A 13 -2.92 -10.86 0.01
N LEU A 14 -2.46 -9.83 0.75
CA LEU A 14 -3.35 -8.88 1.43
C LEU A 14 -4.21 -8.09 0.44
N LEU A 15 -3.64 -7.63 -0.68
CA LEU A 15 -4.33 -6.78 -1.65
C LEU A 15 -5.15 -7.57 -2.67
N LYS A 16 -5.00 -8.89 -2.71
CA LYS A 16 -5.63 -9.78 -3.68
C LYS A 16 -7.15 -9.66 -3.65
N GLY A 17 -7.73 -9.29 -4.78
CA GLY A 17 -9.19 -9.15 -4.93
C GLY A 17 -9.79 -7.90 -4.28
N LYS A 18 -8.99 -7.04 -3.64
CA LYS A 18 -9.48 -5.76 -3.13
C LYS A 18 -9.76 -4.79 -4.29
N THR A 19 -10.85 -4.06 -4.20
CA THR A 19 -11.22 -3.02 -5.18
C THR A 19 -10.81 -1.66 -4.63
N VAL A 20 -10.21 -0.80 -5.45
CA VAL A 20 -9.84 0.56 -5.02
C VAL A 20 -11.11 1.41 -4.91
N ARG A 21 -11.32 2.04 -3.74
CA ARG A 21 -12.39 3.01 -3.51
C ARG A 21 -12.00 4.42 -3.94
N VAL A 22 -10.85 4.89 -3.44
CA VAL A 22 -10.37 6.25 -3.69
C VAL A 22 -8.84 6.30 -3.62
N VAL A 23 -8.27 7.14 -4.48
CA VAL A 23 -6.84 7.48 -4.47
C VAL A 23 -6.72 8.98 -4.27
N TRP A 24 -5.90 9.39 -3.30
CA TRP A 24 -5.64 10.80 -3.07
C TRP A 24 -4.20 11.04 -2.62
N ARG A 25 -3.78 12.30 -2.72
CA ARG A 25 -2.48 12.73 -2.22
C ARG A 25 -2.60 12.94 -0.71
N HIS A 26 -1.97 12.07 0.10
CA HIS A 26 -1.99 12.20 1.56
C HIS A 26 -0.99 13.24 2.04
N ARG A 27 0.21 13.27 1.43
CA ARG A 27 1.27 14.26 1.67
C ARG A 27 1.97 14.64 0.37
N ALA A 28 2.90 15.59 0.41
CA ALA A 28 3.61 16.07 -0.79
C ALA A 28 4.21 14.93 -1.62
N ASP A 29 4.81 13.95 -0.96
CA ASP A 29 5.51 12.80 -1.57
C ASP A 29 4.84 11.45 -1.26
N GLU A 30 3.59 11.45 -0.81
CA GLU A 30 2.87 10.25 -0.38
C GLU A 30 1.48 10.19 -1.03
N ILE A 31 1.17 9.03 -1.63
CA ILE A 31 -0.16 8.71 -2.13
C ILE A 31 -0.80 7.72 -1.17
N ALA A 32 -2.08 7.95 -0.84
CA ALA A 32 -2.90 6.98 -0.14
C ALA A 32 -3.90 6.34 -1.11
N ILE A 33 -4.03 5.02 -1.00
CA ILE A 33 -4.99 4.21 -1.73
C ILE A 33 -5.87 3.54 -0.67
N GLU A 34 -7.16 3.76 -0.73
CA GLU A 34 -8.11 3.10 0.16
C GLU A 34 -8.95 2.10 -0.62
N PHE A 35 -9.15 0.93 -0.04
CA PHE A 35 -9.89 -0.16 -0.65
C PHE A 35 -11.34 -0.21 -0.18
N ASP A 36 -12.19 -0.81 -1.01
CA ASP A 36 -13.61 -1.03 -0.75
C ASP A 36 -13.82 -2.39 -0.09
N ASP A 37 -13.31 -2.51 1.13
CA ASP A 37 -13.51 -3.63 2.03
C ASP A 37 -14.16 -3.15 3.33
N ASP A 38 -14.59 -4.10 4.16
CA ASP A 38 -15.28 -3.82 5.43
C ASP A 38 -14.42 -2.98 6.38
N ASP A 39 -13.11 -3.24 6.39
CA ASP A 39 -12.13 -2.60 7.28
C ASP A 39 -11.56 -1.28 6.73
N ARG A 40 -11.91 -0.88 5.49
CA ARG A 40 -11.36 0.30 4.81
C ARG A 40 -9.83 0.32 4.81
N THR A 41 -9.22 -0.79 4.41
CA THR A 41 -7.76 -0.94 4.34
C THR A 41 -7.16 0.23 3.57
N ARG A 42 -6.07 0.82 4.09
CA ARG A 42 -5.34 1.90 3.42
C ARG A 42 -3.90 1.51 3.18
N LEU A 43 -3.44 1.76 1.95
CA LEU A 43 -2.06 1.62 1.52
C LEU A 43 -1.46 3.01 1.32
N PHE A 44 -0.38 3.29 2.03
CA PHE A 44 0.40 4.52 1.84
C PHE A 44 1.66 4.19 1.05
N VAL A 45 1.86 4.91 -0.05
CA VAL A 45 2.99 4.73 -0.97
C VAL A 45 3.79 6.02 -0.97
N ASN A 46 4.97 5.95 -0.36
CA ASN A 46 5.91 7.06 -0.32
C ASN A 46 6.87 7.02 -1.51
N ARG A 47 7.16 8.19 -2.08
CA ARG A 47 8.25 8.38 -3.03
C ARG A 47 9.52 8.70 -2.25
N ASP A 48 10.18 7.68 -1.70
CA ASP A 48 11.53 7.84 -1.15
C ASP A 48 12.57 7.56 -2.26
N PRO A 49 13.52 8.47 -2.54
CA PRO A 49 14.62 8.19 -3.47
C PRO A 49 15.52 7.02 -3.06
N ALA A 50 15.45 6.55 -1.81
CA ALA A 50 16.17 5.37 -1.31
C ALA A 50 15.40 4.04 -1.44
N GLY A 51 14.10 4.06 -1.76
CA GLY A 51 13.27 2.86 -1.86
C GLY A 51 11.76 3.13 -1.81
N LEU A 52 10.94 2.09 -1.92
CA LEU A 52 9.49 2.19 -1.77
C LEU A 52 9.13 1.77 -0.34
N ASP A 53 8.67 2.70 0.49
CA ASP A 53 8.13 2.38 1.82
C ASP A 53 6.60 2.26 1.74
N ILE A 54 6.09 1.12 2.21
CA ILE A 54 4.69 0.74 2.12
C ILE A 54 4.16 0.49 3.53
N SER A 55 3.21 1.30 3.96
CA SER A 55 2.50 1.12 5.24
C SER A 55 1.04 0.78 4.99
N VAL A 56 0.52 -0.20 5.74
CA VAL A 56 -0.89 -0.63 5.69
C VAL A 56 -1.55 -0.43 7.06
N THR A 57 -2.73 0.18 7.08
CA THR A 57 -3.59 0.32 8.27
C THR A 57 -4.98 -0.20 8.01
#